data_AF-I1D0I6-F1
#
_entry.id   AF-I1D0I6-F1
#
_cell.length_a   1.000
_cell.length_b   1.000
_cell.length_c   1.000
_cell.angle_alpha   90.00
_cell.angle_beta   90.00
_cell.angle_gamma   90.00
#
_symmetry.space_group_name_H-M   'P 1'
#
loop_
_entity.id
_entity.type
_entity.pdbx_description
1 polymer ?
#
loop_
_entity_poly.entity_id
_entity_poly.type
_entity_poly.pdbx_seq_one_letter_code
_entity_poly.pdbx_strand_id
1 'polypeptide(L)'
;MSGYTVDIETVMQLARTNYEIAEQYAEVTKKLARTDDARAHLTNRHGYATVADEEIIRLLDEFENYLKTTTARYYLTAEQLEKAAERYVQQENEQRDEYNRWRESFERNGVGDYDLQWDPDKVAGDTKRPEEATDEQADGFGTEDNPAEIDERSREYLEELEEATEEERDR
;
A
#
# COMPACT_ATOMS: atom_id res chain seq x y z
N MET A 1 34.79 15.48 15.42
CA MET A 1 33.74 14.59 14.92
C MET A 1 32.98 15.40 13.89
N SER A 2 33.06 15.07 12.60
CA SER A 2 32.12 15.64 11.65
C SER A 2 30.75 15.08 12.00
N GLY A 3 29.78 15.95 12.30
CA GLY A 3 28.41 15.53 12.49
C GLY A 3 27.91 14.80 11.25
N TYR A 4 27.02 13.83 11.43
CA TYR A 4 26.25 13.29 10.32
C TYR A 4 25.18 14.31 9.98
N THR A 5 25.30 14.97 8.83
CA THR A 5 24.25 15.83 8.28
C THR A 5 23.30 14.94 7.49
N VAL A 6 22.01 14.97 7.85
CA VAL A 6 20.96 14.27 7.12
C VAL A 6 20.50 15.16 5.98
N ASP A 7 20.38 14.60 4.78
CA ASP A 7 19.80 15.29 3.63
C ASP A 7 18.27 15.30 3.76
N ILE A 8 17.72 16.48 4.08
CA ILE A 8 16.27 16.68 4.25
C ILE A 8 15.51 16.46 2.95
N GLU A 9 16.10 16.73 1.79
CA GLU A 9 15.45 16.49 0.50
C GLU A 9 15.16 15.00 0.33
N THR A 10 16.16 14.16 0.56
CA THR A 10 16.01 12.69 0.52
C THR A 10 14.95 12.20 1.52
N VAL A 11 14.95 12.69 2.76
CA VAL A 11 13.96 12.27 3.79
C VAL A 11 12.54 12.67 3.39
N MET A 12 12.34 13.90 2.91
CA MET A 12 11.01 14.37 2.50
C MET A 12 10.54 13.67 1.22
N GLN A 13 11.43 13.34 0.29
CA GLN A 13 11.08 12.55 -0.90
C GLN A 13 10.65 11.13 -0.54
N LEU A 14 11.31 10.51 0.43
CA LEU A 14 10.88 9.21 0.97
C LEU A 14 9.52 9.31 1.65
N ALA A 15 9.27 10.35 2.46
CA ALA A 15 7.97 10.56 3.10
C ALA A 15 6.85 10.69 2.05
N ARG A 16 7.08 11.50 1.01
CA ARG A 16 6.15 11.65 -0.12
C ARG A 16 5.83 10.32 -0.79
N THR A 17 6.87 9.55 -1.12
CA THR A 17 6.72 8.25 -1.80
C THR A 17 5.87 7.30 -0.96
N ASN A 18 6.09 7.27 0.36
CA ASN A 18 5.30 6.44 1.26
C ASN A 18 3.82 6.87 1.32
N TYR A 19 3.51 8.17 1.33
CA TYR A 19 2.12 8.64 1.23
C TYR A 19 1.48 8.24 -0.10
N GLU A 20 2.17 8.44 -1.22
CA GLU A 20 1.67 8.08 -2.55
C GLU A 20 1.37 6.58 -2.65
N ILE A 21 2.22 5.72 -2.06
CA ILE A 21 1.97 4.27 -1.99
C ILE A 21 0.75 3.97 -1.09
N ALA A 22 0.65 4.61 0.07
CA ALA A 22 -0.51 4.44 0.95
C ALA A 22 -1.82 4.81 0.23
N GLU A 23 -1.85 5.92 -0.48
CA GLU A 23 -3.01 6.36 -1.28
C GLU A 23 -3.38 5.33 -2.37
N GLN A 24 -2.39 4.77 -3.06
CA GLN A 24 -2.64 3.71 -4.05
C GLN A 24 -3.28 2.46 -3.44
N TYR A 25 -2.78 1.98 -2.29
CA TYR A 25 -3.40 0.86 -1.58
C TYR A 25 -4.80 1.20 -1.07
N ALA A 26 -5.01 2.42 -0.60
CA ALA A 26 -6.31 2.87 -0.13
C ALA A 26 -7.34 2.94 -1.27
N GLU A 27 -6.95 3.36 -2.48
CA GLU A 27 -7.80 3.34 -3.67
C GLU A 27 -8.16 1.91 -4.11
N VAL A 28 -7.24 0.96 -3.99
CA VAL A 28 -7.55 -0.47 -4.22
C VAL A 28 -8.54 -0.97 -3.17
N THR A 29 -8.35 -0.61 -1.90
CA THR A 29 -9.25 -1.00 -0.80
C THR A 29 -10.68 -0.48 -1.04
N LYS A 30 -10.84 0.75 -1.53
CA LYS A 30 -12.16 1.31 -1.90
C LYS A 30 -12.89 0.49 -2.97
N LYS A 31 -12.16 -0.22 -3.85
CA LYS A 31 -12.78 -1.09 -4.88
C LYS A 31 -13.37 -2.36 -4.26
N LEU A 32 -12.74 -2.89 -3.20
CA LEU A 32 -13.29 -4.04 -2.45
C LEU A 32 -14.54 -3.67 -1.66
N ALA A 33 -14.59 -2.48 -1.06
CA ALA A 33 -15.81 -2.01 -0.37
C ALA A 33 -17.04 -1.94 -1.30
N ARG A 34 -16.84 -1.76 -2.61
CA ARG A 34 -17.93 -1.83 -3.61
C ARG A 34 -18.46 -3.24 -3.86
N THR A 35 -17.77 -4.28 -3.37
CA THR A 35 -18.23 -5.67 -3.45
C THR A 35 -19.22 -6.02 -2.33
N ASP A 36 -19.39 -5.16 -1.31
CA ASP A 36 -20.33 -5.37 -0.21
C ASP A 36 -21.78 -5.50 -0.69
N ASP A 37 -22.16 -4.74 -1.72
CA ASP A 37 -23.48 -4.85 -2.36
C ASP A 37 -23.67 -6.22 -3.02
N ALA A 38 -22.57 -6.83 -3.52
CA ALA A 38 -22.59 -8.15 -4.14
C ALA A 38 -22.56 -9.30 -3.12
N ARG A 39 -22.12 -9.06 -1.87
CA ARG A 39 -22.12 -10.09 -0.81
C ARG A 39 -23.52 -10.63 -0.54
N ALA A 40 -24.55 -9.79 -0.63
CA ALA A 40 -25.94 -10.20 -0.45
C ALA A 40 -26.44 -11.17 -1.55
N HIS A 41 -25.75 -11.25 -2.68
CA HIS A 41 -26.05 -12.19 -3.76
C HIS A 41 -25.40 -13.57 -3.56
N LEU A 42 -24.47 -13.72 -2.60
CA LEU A 42 -23.86 -15.00 -2.21
C LEU A 42 -24.83 -15.83 -1.36
N THR A 43 -25.94 -16.22 -1.97
CA THR A 43 -26.95 -17.07 -1.34
C THR A 43 -27.51 -18.06 -2.36
N ASN A 44 -27.94 -19.22 -1.86
CA ASN A 44 -28.63 -20.21 -2.67
C ASN A 44 -30.05 -19.74 -3.04
N ARG A 45 -30.74 -20.54 -3.86
CA ARG A 45 -32.13 -20.26 -4.30
C ARG A 45 -33.17 -20.06 -3.18
N HIS A 46 -32.84 -20.41 -1.94
CA HIS A 46 -33.69 -20.26 -0.76
C HIS A 46 -33.25 -19.10 0.15
N GLY A 47 -32.23 -18.33 -0.24
CA GLY A 47 -31.70 -17.20 0.50
C GLY A 47 -30.73 -17.56 1.63
N TYR A 48 -30.21 -18.79 1.66
CA TYR A 48 -29.19 -19.19 2.63
C TYR A 48 -27.80 -19.17 2.00
N ALA A 49 -26.81 -18.63 2.71
CA ALA A 49 -25.41 -18.77 2.34
C ALA A 49 -25.00 -20.25 2.37
N THR A 50 -24.26 -20.68 1.36
CA THR A 50 -23.57 -21.97 1.36
C THR A 50 -22.23 -21.86 2.09
N VAL A 51 -21.59 -22.99 2.36
CA VAL A 51 -20.22 -23.00 2.93
C VAL A 51 -19.25 -22.25 2.02
N ALA A 52 -19.37 -22.39 0.69
CA ALA A 52 -18.53 -21.67 -0.25
C ALA A 52 -18.76 -20.14 -0.20
N ASP A 53 -20.01 -19.71 -0.05
CA ASP A 53 -20.36 -18.29 0.11
C ASP A 53 -19.73 -17.69 1.38
N GLU A 54 -19.77 -18.43 2.49
CA GLU A 54 -19.13 -18.02 3.74
C GLU A 54 -17.59 -17.92 3.62
N GLU A 55 -16.95 -18.88 2.95
CA GLU A 55 -15.50 -18.83 2.70
C GLU A 55 -15.09 -17.64 1.82
N ILE A 56 -15.89 -17.32 0.78
CA ILE A 56 -15.64 -16.14 -0.06
C ILE A 56 -15.72 -14.85 0.76
N ILE A 57 -16.73 -14.73 1.64
CA ILE A 57 -16.87 -13.55 2.51
C ILE A 57 -15.65 -13.43 3.44
N ARG A 58 -15.20 -14.53 4.06
CA ARG A 58 -14.01 -14.52 4.92
C ARG A 58 -12.75 -14.12 4.17
N LEU A 59 -12.56 -14.64 2.95
CA LEU A 59 -11.42 -14.28 2.10
C LEU A 59 -11.42 -12.77 1.79
N LEU A 60 -12.58 -12.21 1.44
CA LEU A 60 -12.72 -10.77 1.17
C LEU A 60 -12.41 -9.93 2.42
N ASP A 61 -12.89 -10.34 3.59
CA ASP A 61 -12.59 -9.65 4.86
C ASP A 61 -11.11 -9.73 5.23
N GLU A 62 -10.47 -10.88 5.04
CA GLU A 62 -9.04 -11.06 5.30
C GLU A 62 -8.20 -10.21 4.34
N PHE A 63 -8.55 -10.21 3.06
CA PHE A 63 -7.85 -9.41 2.06
C PHE A 63 -8.02 -7.91 2.29
N GLU A 64 -9.23 -7.45 2.65
CA GLU A 64 -9.48 -6.05 3.02
C GLU A 64 -8.62 -5.64 4.23
N ASN A 65 -8.55 -6.47 5.27
CA ASN A 65 -7.71 -6.22 6.43
C ASN A 65 -6.22 -6.14 6.07
N TYR A 66 -5.74 -7.02 5.19
CA TYR A 66 -4.37 -6.98 4.71
C TYR A 66 -4.02 -5.65 4.02
N LEU A 67 -4.91 -5.16 3.13
CA LEU A 67 -4.71 -3.89 2.45
C LEU A 67 -4.77 -2.69 3.41
N LYS A 68 -5.68 -2.71 4.39
CA LYS A 68 -5.74 -1.67 5.44
C LYS A 68 -4.46 -1.62 6.25
N THR A 69 -3.96 -2.75 6.73
CA THR A 69 -2.70 -2.82 7.48
C THR A 69 -1.52 -2.35 6.64
N THR A 70 -1.45 -2.72 5.36
CA THR A 70 -0.38 -2.29 4.46
C THR A 70 -0.42 -0.77 4.24
N THR A 71 -1.60 -0.23 3.91
CA THR A 71 -1.83 1.21 3.78
C THR A 71 -1.39 1.96 5.04
N ALA A 72 -1.79 1.46 6.21
CA ALA A 72 -1.47 2.07 7.49
C ALA A 72 0.04 2.16 7.73
N ARG A 73 0.80 1.11 7.42
CA ARG A 73 2.26 1.09 7.61
C ARG A 73 2.98 2.11 6.73
N TYR A 74 2.60 2.22 5.46
CA TYR A 74 3.17 3.23 4.56
C TYR A 74 2.86 4.63 5.07
N TYR A 75 1.61 4.87 5.46
CA TYR A 75 1.19 6.16 6.00
C TYR A 75 1.96 6.55 7.28
N LEU A 76 2.08 5.63 8.24
CA LEU A 76 2.83 5.90 9.48
C LEU A 76 4.32 6.11 9.22
N THR A 77 4.90 5.36 8.29
CA THR A 77 6.30 5.53 7.93
C THR A 77 6.53 6.93 7.35
N ALA A 78 5.63 7.40 6.49
CA ALA A 78 5.68 8.77 5.96
C ALA A 78 5.60 9.82 7.07
N GLU A 79 4.64 9.68 7.98
CA GLU A 79 4.44 10.61 9.10
C GLU A 79 5.66 10.65 10.04
N GLN A 80 6.28 9.49 10.30
CA GLN A 80 7.50 9.39 11.10
C GLN A 80 8.70 10.06 10.41
N LEU A 81 8.82 9.93 9.09
CA LEU A 81 9.87 10.60 8.31
C LEU A 81 9.70 12.12 8.34
N GLU A 82 8.48 12.64 8.20
CA GLU A 82 8.21 14.06 8.35
C GLU A 82 8.56 14.58 9.74
N LYS A 83 8.12 13.88 10.80
CA LYS A 83 8.44 14.22 12.20
C LYS A 83 9.96 14.18 12.45
N ALA A 84 10.68 13.26 11.82
CA ALA A 84 12.13 13.19 11.90
C ALA A 84 12.78 14.39 11.19
N ALA A 85 12.37 14.70 9.96
CA ALA A 85 12.84 15.86 9.20
C ALA A 85 12.63 17.16 9.97
N GLU A 86 11.45 17.34 10.57
CA GLU A 86 11.14 18.50 11.41
C GLU A 86 12.13 18.65 12.58
N ARG A 87 12.44 17.55 13.27
CA ARG A 87 13.41 17.54 14.38
C ARG A 87 14.83 17.86 13.93
N TYR A 88 15.23 17.41 12.74
CA TYR A 88 16.54 17.72 12.17
C TYR A 88 16.68 19.20 11.85
N VAL A 89 15.69 19.82 11.19
CA VAL A 89 15.77 21.26 10.86
C VAL A 89 15.61 22.19 12.05
N GLN A 90 14.98 21.74 13.14
CA GLN A 90 15.00 22.46 14.42
C GLN A 90 16.41 22.52 15.04
N GLN A 91 17.26 21.54 14.74
CA GLN A 91 18.65 21.47 15.23
C GLN A 91 19.64 22.12 14.24
N GLU A 92 19.37 22.03 12.93
CA GLU A 92 20.20 22.55 11.84
C GLU A 92 19.45 23.58 10.99
N ASN A 93 19.69 24.88 11.26
CA ASN A 93 18.98 25.99 10.60
C ASN A 93 19.20 26.07 9.08
N GLU A 94 20.28 25.48 8.55
CA GLU A 94 20.67 25.58 7.14
C GLU A 94 19.67 24.87 6.19
N GLN A 95 18.92 23.88 6.69
CA GLN A 95 17.99 23.07 5.89
C GLN A 95 16.51 23.45 6.10
N ARG A 96 16.25 24.50 6.88
CA ARG A 96 14.89 24.90 7.27
C ARG A 96 14.04 25.36 6.07
N ASP A 97 14.64 26.08 5.14
CA ASP A 97 13.94 26.59 3.95
C ASP A 97 13.57 25.45 2.98
N GLU A 98 14.38 24.40 2.92
CA GLU A 98 14.09 23.17 2.17
C GLU A 98 12.89 22.43 2.75
N TYR A 99 12.90 22.19 4.05
CA TYR A 99 11.80 21.57 4.76
C TYR A 99 10.48 22.34 4.58
N ASN A 100 10.51 23.67 4.73
CA ASN A 100 9.33 24.50 4.55
C ASN A 100 8.77 24.41 3.12
N ARG A 101 9.64 24.41 2.09
CA ARG A 101 9.23 24.21 0.69
C ARG A 101 8.53 22.86 0.49
N TRP A 102 9.03 21.80 1.11
CA TRP A 102 8.42 20.48 1.05
C TRP A 102 7.07 20.41 1.77
N ARG A 103 6.97 20.99 2.96
CA ARG A 103 5.70 21.08 3.72
C ARG A 103 4.64 21.84 2.94
N GLU A 104 4.98 22.99 2.37
CA GLU A 104 4.08 23.76 1.50
C GLU A 104 3.70 22.97 0.23
N SER A 105 4.61 22.14 -0.30
CA SER A 105 4.33 21.27 -1.44
C SER A 105 3.35 20.16 -1.07
N PHE A 106 3.49 19.53 0.11
CA PHE A 106 2.57 18.50 0.57
C PHE A 106 1.17 19.08 0.74
N GLU A 107 1.06 20.20 1.46
CA GLU A 107 -0.22 20.89 1.69
C GLU A 107 -0.90 21.31 0.37
N ARG A 108 -0.12 21.80 -0.61
CA ARG A 108 -0.65 22.21 -1.92
C ARG A 108 -1.12 21.03 -2.77
N ASN A 109 -0.43 19.90 -2.68
CA ASN A 109 -0.71 18.71 -3.49
C ASN A 109 -1.64 17.72 -2.77
N GLY A 110 -2.04 17.99 -1.53
CA GLY A 110 -2.87 17.09 -0.72
C GLY A 110 -2.16 15.80 -0.30
N VAL A 111 -0.82 15.78 -0.32
CA VAL A 111 -0.04 14.58 0.05
C VAL A 111 -0.21 14.32 1.54
N GLY A 112 -0.68 13.12 1.88
CA GLY A 112 -0.95 12.75 3.27
C GLY A 112 -2.25 13.31 3.84
N ASP A 113 -3.08 14.00 3.03
CA ASP A 113 -4.43 14.46 3.43
C ASP A 113 -5.52 13.40 3.12
N TYR A 114 -5.10 12.14 2.94
CA TYR A 114 -6.02 11.08 2.56
C TYR A 114 -6.81 10.60 3.78
N ASP A 115 -8.14 10.80 3.76
CA ASP A 115 -9.04 10.29 4.79
C ASP A 115 -9.14 8.77 4.70
N LEU A 116 -8.37 8.09 5.56
CA LEU A 116 -8.37 6.64 5.68
C LEU A 116 -9.66 6.11 6.34
N GLN A 117 -10.52 6.93 6.95
CA GLN A 117 -11.71 6.53 7.73
C GLN A 117 -11.42 5.64 8.96
N TRP A 118 -10.18 5.21 9.14
CA TRP A 118 -9.71 4.40 10.25
C TRP A 118 -8.34 4.90 10.72
N ASP A 119 -8.00 4.58 11.97
CA ASP A 119 -6.80 5.08 12.64
C ASP A 119 -5.57 4.24 12.23
N PRO A 120 -4.61 4.79 11.47
CA PRO A 120 -3.47 4.04 10.98
C PRO A 120 -2.57 3.52 12.11
N ASP A 121 -2.43 4.24 13.24
CA ASP A 121 -1.65 3.79 14.39
C ASP A 121 -2.21 2.49 15.00
N LYS A 122 -3.54 2.34 15.00
CA LYS A 122 -4.19 1.13 15.52
C LYS A 122 -4.15 -0.02 14.53
N VAL A 123 -4.25 0.28 13.24
CA VAL A 123 -4.40 -0.73 12.17
C VAL A 123 -3.04 -1.28 11.71
N ALA A 124 -1.99 -0.47 11.76
CA ALA A 124 -0.63 -0.88 11.46
C ALA A 124 0.01 -1.75 12.55
N GLY A 125 -0.69 -1.97 13.67
CA GLY A 125 -0.17 -2.49 14.94
C GLY A 125 0.81 -3.65 14.83
N ASP A 126 1.61 -3.83 15.90
CA ASP A 126 2.75 -4.75 16.00
C ASP A 126 2.58 -6.01 15.16
N THR A 127 3.15 -5.96 13.96
CA THR A 127 3.22 -7.15 13.14
C THR A 127 4.37 -7.94 13.72
N LYS A 128 4.06 -9.07 14.35
CA LYS A 128 5.11 -10.03 14.68
C LYS A 128 5.79 -10.41 13.37
N ARG A 129 7.00 -9.90 13.18
CA ARG A 129 7.86 -10.33 12.09
C ARG A 129 7.95 -11.85 12.17
N PRO A 130 7.52 -12.60 11.14
CA PRO A 130 7.71 -14.05 11.11
C PRO A 130 9.19 -14.37 11.31
N GLU A 131 9.52 -15.45 12.02
CA GLU A 131 10.92 -15.86 12.25
C GLU A 131 11.69 -16.10 10.92
N GLU A 132 10.94 -16.34 9.84
CA GLU A 132 11.42 -16.62 8.48
C GLU A 132 11.59 -15.35 7.63
N ALA A 133 11.16 -14.18 8.10
CA ALA A 133 11.26 -12.94 7.32
C ALA A 133 12.73 -12.50 7.19
N THR A 134 13.23 -12.42 5.96
CA THR A 134 14.59 -11.95 5.67
C THR A 134 14.69 -10.43 5.78
N ASP A 135 15.89 -9.90 6.07
CA ASP A 135 16.20 -8.45 6.00
C ASP A 135 16.47 -7.99 4.55
N GLU A 136 16.40 -8.92 3.59
CA GLU A 136 16.56 -8.63 2.18
C GLU A 136 15.29 -7.91 1.69
N GLN A 137 15.41 -6.60 1.46
CA GLN A 137 14.51 -5.91 0.56
C GLN A 137 14.67 -6.59 -0.80
N ALA A 138 13.57 -7.06 -1.39
CA ALA A 138 13.59 -7.43 -2.79
C ALA A 138 14.06 -6.20 -3.57
N ASP A 139 15.17 -6.32 -4.29
CA ASP A 139 15.56 -5.33 -5.30
C ASP A 139 14.33 -5.14 -6.21
N GLY A 140 13.72 -3.94 -6.19
CA GLY A 140 12.52 -3.69 -7.00
C GLY A 140 11.39 -2.85 -6.40
N PHE A 141 11.53 -2.21 -5.23
CA PHE A 141 10.61 -1.12 -4.88
C PHE A 141 11.06 0.18 -5.57
N GLY A 142 10.72 0.30 -6.86
CA GLY A 142 10.51 1.60 -7.51
C GLY A 142 11.69 2.29 -8.20
N THR A 143 12.72 1.60 -8.69
CA THR A 143 13.72 2.28 -9.54
C THR A 143 14.07 1.64 -10.88
N GLU A 144 13.73 0.39 -11.18
CA GLU A 144 14.01 -0.17 -12.52
C GLU A 144 12.84 -1.08 -12.92
N ASP A 145 11.91 -0.47 -13.67
CA ASP A 145 10.96 -1.08 -14.61
C ASP A 145 9.55 -0.47 -14.46
N ASN A 146 9.23 0.32 -15.48
CA ASN A 146 7.92 0.89 -15.71
C ASN A 146 6.87 -0.23 -15.68
N PRO A 147 5.78 -0.15 -14.90
CA PRO A 147 4.72 -1.17 -14.85
C PRO A 147 3.98 -1.39 -16.19
N ALA A 148 4.41 -0.72 -17.27
CA ALA A 148 4.01 -1.00 -18.64
C ALA A 148 4.86 -2.07 -19.36
N GLU A 149 6.00 -2.49 -18.80
CA GLU A 149 6.82 -3.56 -19.37
C GLU A 149 6.45 -4.90 -18.71
N ILE A 150 5.50 -5.55 -19.38
CA ILE A 150 5.04 -6.91 -19.11
C ILE A 150 6.24 -7.87 -19.28
N ASP A 151 6.75 -8.38 -18.16
CA ASP A 151 7.73 -9.48 -18.09
C ASP A 151 7.23 -10.69 -18.90
N GLU A 152 8.12 -11.33 -19.65
CA GLU A 152 7.84 -12.50 -20.51
C GLU A 152 7.14 -13.63 -19.72
N ARG A 153 7.40 -13.75 -18.41
CA ARG A 153 6.69 -14.70 -17.53
C ARG A 153 5.22 -14.38 -17.31
N SER A 154 4.85 -13.10 -17.33
CA SER A 154 3.45 -12.68 -17.20
C SER A 154 2.67 -12.97 -18.48
N ARG A 155 3.33 -12.97 -19.65
CA ARG A 155 2.72 -13.43 -20.91
C ARG A 155 2.57 -14.94 -20.95
N GLU A 156 3.60 -15.68 -20.51
CA GLU A 156 3.56 -17.14 -20.45
C GLU A 156 2.42 -17.65 -19.54
N TYR A 157 2.21 -17.00 -18.39
CA TYR A 157 1.09 -17.31 -17.49
C TYR A 157 -0.29 -16.97 -18.06
N LEU A 158 -0.40 -15.88 -18.85
CA LEU A 158 -1.65 -15.51 -19.51
C LEU A 158 -1.97 -16.42 -20.70
N GLU A 159 -0.94 -16.88 -21.44
CA GLU A 159 -1.08 -17.85 -22.53
C GLU A 159 -1.50 -19.23 -22.00
N GLU A 160 -0.95 -19.70 -20.87
CA GLU A 160 -1.40 -20.96 -20.23
C GLU A 160 -2.87 -20.88 -19.75
N LEU A 161 -3.32 -19.72 -19.28
CA LEU A 161 -4.72 -19.51 -18.87
C LEU A 161 -5.69 -19.44 -20.07
N GLU A 162 -5.26 -18.87 -21.19
CA GLU A 162 -6.06 -18.87 -22.43
C GLU A 162 -6.16 -20.27 -23.05
N GLU A 163 -5.08 -21.05 -23.10
CA GLU A 163 -5.14 -22.44 -23.58
C GLU A 163 -6.00 -23.34 -22.67
N ALA A 164 -5.90 -23.20 -21.35
CA ALA A 164 -6.71 -23.97 -20.41
C ALA A 164 -8.22 -23.65 -20.53
N THR A 165 -8.57 -22.42 -20.89
CA THR A 165 -9.98 -22.01 -21.05
C THR A 165 -10.57 -22.35 -22.42
N GLU A 166 -9.73 -22.53 -23.45
CA GLU A 166 -10.16 -23.05 -24.75
C GLU A 166 -10.38 -24.57 -24.72
N GLU A 167 -9.52 -25.35 -24.02
CA GLU A 167 -9.73 -26.80 -23.87
C GLU A 167 -11.01 -27.16 -23.09
N GLU A 168 -11.48 -26.28 -22.19
CA GLU A 168 -12.76 -26.43 -21.48
C GLU A 168 -13.97 -26.04 -22.33
N ARG A 169 -13.80 -25.25 -23.40
CA ARG A 169 -14.89 -24.88 -24.33
C ARG A 169 -15.16 -25.91 -25.40
N ASP A 170 -14.17 -26.73 -25.74
CA ASP A 170 -14.25 -27.77 -26.77
C ASP A 170 -14.64 -29.17 -26.24
N ARG A 171 -15.05 -29.27 -24.95
CA ARG A 171 -15.70 -30.46 -24.36
C ARG A 171 -17.21 -30.26 -24.16
#